data_AF-A0A7X6P175-F1
#
_entry.id   AF-A0A7X6P175-F1
#
_cell.length_a   1.000
_cell.length_b   1.000
_cell.length_c   1.000
_cell.angle_alpha   90.00
_cell.angle_beta   90.00
_cell.angle_gamma   90.00
#
_symmetry.space_group_name_H-M   'P 1'
#
loop_
_entity.id
_entity.type
_entity.pdbx_description
1 polymer ?
#
loop_
_entity_poly.entity_id
_entity_poly.type
_entity_poly.pdbx_seq_one_letter_code
_entity_poly.pdbx_strand_id
1 'polypeptide(L)'
;EVELAYLRKNRRRIMTDIEQLTGATVQYHSEAMVLVTGKDLTGEQFPAGGSVAQAALLWGASMVDERDRSASSRVIDPPNPWFDVAAVAAADAWSDVVDRYRPRFSKDYQDNPEALRSAAEALLSRFGLVRRSETGAMQIHAALARFRPDEENIVPPAAVQDDFFGGLT
;
A
#
# COMPACT_ATOMS: atom_id res chain seq x y z
N GLU A 1 8.20 3.50 36.96
CA GLU A 1 9.00 2.26 36.83
C GLU A 1 8.15 1.02 36.52
N VAL A 2 7.06 0.79 37.26
CA VAL A 2 6.12 -0.35 37.06
C VAL A 2 5.50 -0.39 35.66
N GLU A 3 5.10 0.76 35.13
CA GLU A 3 4.49 0.88 33.79
C GLU A 3 5.44 0.46 32.66
N LEU A 4 6.70 0.89 32.72
CA LEU A 4 7.73 0.50 31.75
C LEU A 4 8.03 -1.01 31.81
N ALA A 5 8.03 -1.59 33.01
CA ALA A 5 8.20 -3.04 33.19
C ALA A 5 7.02 -3.82 32.60
N TYR A 6 5.79 -3.32 32.78
CA TYR A 6 4.58 -3.89 32.19
C TYR A 6 4.61 -3.84 30.66
N LEU A 7 4.94 -2.68 30.07
CA LEU A 7 5.04 -2.52 28.62
C LEU A 7 6.10 -3.44 28.02
N ARG A 8 7.27 -3.57 28.66
CA ARG A 8 8.34 -4.51 28.23
C ARG A 8 7.90 -5.97 28.33
N LYS A 9 7.11 -6.34 29.34
CA LYS A 9 6.58 -7.71 29.49
C LYS A 9 5.52 -8.01 28.43
N ASN A 10 4.58 -7.09 28.22
CA ASN A 10 3.53 -7.25 27.23
C ASN A 10 4.10 -7.32 25.81
N ARG A 11 5.07 -6.46 25.49
CA ARG A 11 5.78 -6.48 24.19
C ARG A 11 6.46 -7.81 23.93
N ARG A 12 7.20 -8.34 24.92
CA ARG A 12 7.85 -9.66 24.80
C ARG A 12 6.85 -10.77 24.54
N ARG A 13 5.72 -10.78 25.25
CA ARG A 13 4.66 -11.77 25.03
C ARG A 13 4.12 -11.69 23.59
N ILE A 14 3.75 -10.49 23.13
CA ILE A 14 3.25 -10.29 21.76
C ILE A 14 4.28 -10.76 20.72
N MET A 15 5.57 -10.50 20.94
CA MET A 15 6.63 -10.99 20.06
C MET A 15 6.67 -12.52 20.02
N THR A 16 6.67 -13.18 21.18
CA THR A 16 6.62 -14.65 21.26
C THR A 16 5.40 -15.21 20.55
N ASP A 17 4.23 -14.60 20.74
CA ASP A 17 2.99 -15.05 20.12
C ASP A 17 3.05 -14.91 18.59
N ILE A 18 3.59 -13.79 18.08
CA ILE A 18 3.79 -13.57 16.63
C ILE A 18 4.73 -14.63 16.06
N GLU A 19 5.88 -14.87 16.68
CA GLU A 19 6.86 -15.85 16.20
C GLU A 19 6.26 -17.27 16.17
N GLN A 20 5.50 -17.64 17.19
CA GLN A 20 4.84 -18.95 17.27
C GLN A 20 3.73 -19.11 16.22
N LEU A 21 2.89 -18.08 16.03
CA LEU A 21 1.76 -18.15 15.10
C LEU A 21 2.19 -18.11 13.64
N THR A 22 3.25 -17.36 13.32
CA THR A 22 3.69 -17.14 11.94
C THR A 22 4.84 -18.06 11.51
N GLY A 23 5.62 -18.57 12.47
CA GLY A 23 6.90 -19.23 12.21
C GLY A 23 7.97 -18.28 11.65
N ALA A 24 7.72 -16.98 11.67
CA ALA A 24 8.68 -15.94 11.30
C ALA A 24 9.46 -15.45 12.53
N THR A 25 10.57 -14.76 12.30
CA THR A 25 11.42 -14.19 13.36
C THR A 25 11.20 -12.70 13.47
N VAL A 26 11.01 -12.19 14.69
CA VAL A 26 10.85 -10.76 14.92
C VAL A 26 12.22 -10.13 15.21
N GLN A 27 12.69 -9.28 14.31
CA GLN A 27 13.90 -8.48 14.51
C GLN A 27 13.56 -7.11 15.09
N TYR A 28 14.34 -6.70 16.08
CA TYR A 28 14.18 -5.41 16.75
C TYR A 28 15.31 -4.46 16.36
N HIS A 29 14.91 -3.28 15.90
CA HIS A 29 15.80 -2.14 15.70
C HIS A 29 15.37 -0.99 16.63
N SER A 30 16.27 -0.05 16.88
CA SER A 30 15.98 1.14 17.69
C SER A 30 14.82 1.98 17.14
N GLU A 31 14.54 1.86 15.84
CA GLU A 31 13.55 2.65 15.12
C GLU A 31 12.32 1.83 14.66
N ALA A 32 12.42 0.49 14.64
CA ALA A 32 11.39 -0.35 14.04
C ALA A 32 11.42 -1.80 14.55
N MET A 33 10.32 -2.51 14.30
CA MET A 33 10.24 -3.97 14.37
C MET A 33 10.03 -4.51 12.96
N VAL A 34 10.78 -5.55 12.61
CA VAL A 34 10.70 -6.21 11.30
C VAL A 34 10.34 -7.67 11.52
N LEU A 35 9.36 -8.16 10.79
CA LEU A 35 9.05 -9.58 10.75
C LEU A 35 9.80 -10.21 9.56
N VAL A 36 10.74 -11.10 9.84
CA VAL A 36 11.54 -11.79 8.84
C VAL A 36 11.02 -13.20 8.68
N THR A 37 10.57 -13.54 7.48
CA THR A 37 10.02 -14.85 7.16
C THR A 37 10.81 -15.50 6.02
N GLY A 38 11.08 -16.80 6.12
CA GLY A 38 11.69 -17.59 5.05
C GLY A 38 10.69 -18.13 4.03
N LYS A 39 9.40 -17.84 4.22
CA LYS A 39 8.28 -18.26 3.36
C LYS A 39 7.27 -17.12 3.25
N ASP A 40 6.49 -17.11 2.19
CA ASP A 40 5.38 -16.17 2.05
C ASP A 40 4.34 -16.40 3.17
N LEU A 41 4.19 -15.42 4.06
CA LEU A 41 3.19 -15.46 5.14
C LEU A 41 1.77 -15.19 4.62
N THR A 42 1.69 -14.42 3.54
CA THR A 42 0.52 -14.21 2.71
C THR A 42 0.84 -14.83 1.36
N GLY A 43 -0.07 -15.61 0.75
CA GLY A 43 0.12 -16.16 -0.60
C GLY A 43 0.18 -15.09 -1.71
N GLU A 44 0.28 -13.81 -1.34
CA GLU A 44 0.31 -12.66 -2.21
C GLU A 44 1.44 -11.72 -1.76
N GLN A 45 2.28 -11.30 -2.71
CA GLN A 45 3.32 -10.29 -2.50
C GLN A 45 2.80 -8.90 -2.89
N PHE A 46 3.26 -7.86 -2.19
CA PHE A 46 3.01 -6.47 -2.59
C PHE A 46 4.30 -5.65 -2.51
N PRO A 47 4.66 -4.91 -3.56
CA PRO A 47 3.95 -4.79 -4.84
C PRO A 47 4.09 -6.07 -5.70
N ALA A 48 2.99 -6.55 -6.26
CA ALA A 48 3.00 -7.62 -7.26
C ALA A 48 3.29 -7.04 -8.66
N GLY A 49 3.66 -7.90 -9.61
CA GLY A 49 3.66 -7.54 -11.03
C GLY A 49 2.24 -7.31 -11.57
N GLY A 50 2.13 -6.65 -12.73
CA GLY A 50 0.88 -6.49 -13.48
C GLY A 50 0.24 -5.10 -13.37
N SER A 51 -0.72 -4.86 -14.27
CA SER A 51 -1.33 -3.54 -14.49
C SER A 51 -2.12 -3.01 -13.28
N VAL A 52 -2.82 -3.88 -12.53
CA VAL A 52 -3.58 -3.49 -11.33
C VAL A 52 -2.65 -3.03 -10.21
N ALA A 53 -1.57 -3.78 -9.95
CA ALA A 53 -0.61 -3.43 -8.91
C ALA A 53 0.10 -2.12 -9.23
N GLN A 54 0.52 -1.93 -10.49
CA GLN A 54 1.13 -0.68 -10.91
C GLN A 54 0.16 0.51 -10.87
N ALA A 55 -1.08 0.34 -11.31
CA ALA A 55 -2.11 1.37 -11.21
C ALA A 55 -2.38 1.75 -9.75
N ALA A 56 -2.40 0.76 -8.84
CA ALA A 56 -2.51 0.99 -7.40
C ALA A 56 -1.33 1.78 -6.84
N LEU A 57 -0.10 1.52 -7.29
CA LEU A 57 1.08 2.29 -6.89
C LEU A 57 1.02 3.73 -7.40
N LEU A 58 0.67 3.94 -8.68
CA LEU A 58 0.58 5.27 -9.28
C LEU A 58 -0.50 6.12 -8.61
N TRP A 59 -1.69 5.54 -8.42
CA TRP A 59 -2.80 6.23 -7.75
C TRP A 59 -2.49 6.48 -6.28
N GLY A 60 -1.94 5.49 -5.59
CA GLY A 60 -1.50 5.61 -4.21
C GLY A 60 -0.47 6.73 -4.02
N ALA A 61 0.55 6.79 -4.87
CA ALA A 61 1.55 7.85 -4.84
C ALA A 61 0.94 9.24 -5.05
N SER A 62 0.04 9.39 -6.04
CA SER A 62 -0.67 10.65 -6.29
C SER A 62 -1.48 11.11 -5.08
N MET A 63 -2.15 10.20 -4.37
CA MET A 63 -2.84 10.52 -3.11
C MET A 63 -1.90 10.93 -1.97
N VAL A 64 -0.71 10.32 -1.86
CA VAL A 64 0.29 10.73 -0.86
C VAL A 64 0.83 12.14 -1.20
N ASP A 65 1.06 12.44 -2.49
CA ASP A 65 1.49 13.77 -2.94
C ASP A 65 0.45 14.85 -2.62
N GLU A 66 -0.83 14.54 -2.84
CA GLU A 66 -1.94 15.43 -2.48
C GLU A 66 -2.04 15.64 -0.97
N ARG A 67 -1.84 14.57 -0.18
CA ARG A 67 -1.72 14.68 1.28
C ARG A 67 -0.56 15.58 1.67
N ASP A 68 0.62 15.44 1.09
CA ASP A 68 1.80 16.24 1.45
C ASP A 68 1.59 17.72 1.09
N ARG A 69 0.93 17.99 -0.04
CA ARG A 69 0.49 19.34 -0.44
C ARG A 69 -0.49 19.93 0.59
N SER A 70 -1.47 19.14 1.04
CA SER A 70 -2.48 19.56 2.01
C SER A 70 -1.95 19.63 3.46
N ALA A 71 -0.94 18.83 3.81
CA ALA A 71 -0.37 18.72 5.15
C ALA A 71 0.55 19.88 5.53
N SER A 72 0.91 20.75 4.58
CA SER A 72 1.78 21.92 4.77
C SER A 72 1.27 22.96 5.80
N SER A 73 0.16 22.70 6.50
CA SER A 73 -0.45 23.65 7.46
C SER A 73 -1.01 23.04 8.75
N ARG A 74 -0.75 21.78 9.13
CA ARG A 74 -1.36 21.22 10.35
C ARG A 74 -0.39 20.55 11.33
N VAL A 75 -0.65 20.88 12.60
CA VAL A 75 -0.03 20.40 13.84
C VAL A 75 0.04 18.88 13.87
N ILE A 76 1.13 18.35 14.43
CA ILE A 76 1.35 16.93 14.67
C ILE A 76 0.26 16.41 15.61
N ASP A 77 -0.78 15.80 15.02
CA ASP A 77 -1.73 14.96 15.76
C ASP A 77 -0.98 13.74 16.35
N PRO A 78 -1.53 13.05 17.38
CA PRO A 78 -0.98 11.76 17.83
C PRO A 78 -0.76 10.83 16.64
N PRO A 79 0.07 9.77 16.75
CA PRO A 79 0.47 8.94 15.61
C PRO A 79 -0.70 8.11 15.07
N ASN A 80 -1.66 8.78 14.43
CA ASN A 80 -2.68 8.19 13.60
C ASN A 80 -2.04 8.00 12.22
N PRO A 81 -1.73 6.76 11.82
CA PRO A 81 -1.11 6.50 10.55
C PRO A 81 -2.11 6.62 9.39
N TRP A 82 -3.38 6.98 9.64
CA TRP A 82 -4.40 7.17 8.62
C TRP A 82 -4.65 8.66 8.35
N PHE A 83 -4.64 9.02 7.07
CA PHE A 83 -4.89 10.38 6.61
C PHE A 83 -6.12 10.42 5.71
N ASP A 84 -6.98 11.42 5.91
CA ASP A 84 -8.11 11.67 5.03
C ASP A 84 -7.67 12.38 3.74
N VAL A 85 -8.09 11.82 2.61
CA VAL A 85 -8.04 12.42 1.28
C VAL A 85 -9.49 12.61 0.83
N ALA A 86 -9.85 13.84 0.47
CA ALA A 86 -11.18 14.13 -0.02
C ALA A 86 -11.53 13.25 -1.23
N ALA A 87 -12.76 12.74 -1.31
CA ALA A 87 -13.17 11.84 -2.39
C ALA A 87 -12.96 12.47 -3.78
N VAL A 88 -13.18 13.78 -3.90
CA VAL A 88 -12.92 14.55 -5.13
C VAL A 88 -11.42 14.52 -5.46
N ALA A 89 -10.56 14.83 -4.50
CA ALA A 89 -9.11 14.81 -4.70
C ALA A 89 -8.59 13.40 -5.07
N ALA A 90 -9.16 12.34 -4.48
CA ALA A 90 -8.82 10.97 -4.85
C ALA A 90 -9.26 10.63 -6.30
N ALA A 91 -10.40 11.17 -6.76
CA ALA A 91 -10.89 11.00 -8.12
C ALA A 91 -10.07 11.82 -9.14
N ASP A 92 -9.66 13.03 -8.78
CA ASP A 92 -8.77 13.87 -9.58
C ASP A 92 -7.40 13.20 -9.72
N ALA A 93 -6.84 12.71 -8.61
CA ALA A 93 -5.60 11.93 -8.59
C ALA A 93 -5.65 10.69 -9.49
N TRP A 94 -6.81 10.03 -9.57
CA TRP A 94 -7.02 8.92 -10.50
C TRP A 94 -7.07 9.40 -11.96
N SER A 95 -7.78 10.50 -12.22
CA SER A 95 -7.90 11.08 -13.56
C SER A 95 -6.52 11.46 -14.12
N ASP A 96 -5.66 12.07 -13.31
CA ASP A 96 -4.28 12.38 -13.67
C ASP A 96 -3.46 11.13 -14.05
N VAL A 97 -3.66 10.02 -13.33
CA VAL A 97 -3.01 8.74 -13.62
C VAL A 97 -3.49 8.20 -14.96
N VAL A 98 -4.80 8.25 -15.23
CA VAL A 98 -5.36 7.83 -16.51
C VAL A 98 -4.80 8.71 -17.63
N ASP A 99 -4.83 10.04 -17.50
CA ASP A 99 -4.37 10.94 -18.54
C ASP A 99 -2.89 10.72 -18.89
N ARG A 100 -2.05 10.46 -17.89
CA ARG A 100 -0.60 10.27 -18.09
C ARG A 100 -0.21 8.87 -18.57
N TYR A 101 -0.94 7.85 -18.14
CA TYR A 101 -0.50 6.45 -18.30
C TYR A 101 -1.46 5.57 -19.09
N ARG A 102 -2.66 6.04 -19.48
CA ARG A 102 -3.65 5.27 -20.25
C ARG A 102 -3.07 4.53 -21.45
N PRO A 103 -2.22 5.14 -22.31
CA PRO A 103 -1.65 4.41 -23.45
C PRO A 103 -0.83 3.18 -23.08
N ARG A 104 -0.39 3.07 -21.82
CA ARG A 104 0.42 1.96 -21.32
C ARG A 104 -0.40 0.85 -20.65
N PHE A 105 -1.67 1.08 -20.36
CA PHE A 105 -2.56 0.06 -19.78
C PHE A 105 -2.88 -1.03 -20.80
N SER A 106 -3.34 -2.20 -20.33
CA SER A 106 -3.91 -3.22 -21.22
C SER A 106 -5.15 -2.67 -21.94
N LYS A 107 -5.48 -3.22 -23.11
CA LYS A 107 -6.59 -2.74 -23.93
C LYS A 107 -7.92 -2.70 -23.18
N ASP A 108 -8.21 -3.74 -22.38
CA ASP A 108 -9.43 -3.82 -21.57
C ASP A 108 -9.54 -2.64 -20.58
N TYR A 109 -8.43 -2.21 -20.00
CA TYR A 109 -8.39 -1.08 -19.06
C TYR A 109 -8.25 0.27 -19.77
N GLN A 110 -7.77 0.32 -21.02
CA GLN A 110 -7.85 1.52 -21.84
C GLN A 110 -9.30 1.86 -22.17
N ASP A 111 -10.10 0.84 -22.46
CA ASP A 111 -11.52 0.96 -22.80
C ASP A 111 -12.38 1.19 -21.54
N ASN A 112 -11.97 0.61 -20.40
CA ASN A 112 -12.66 0.79 -19.12
C ASN A 112 -11.67 1.10 -17.97
N PRO A 113 -11.22 2.36 -17.84
CA PRO A 113 -10.29 2.75 -16.76
C PRO A 113 -10.94 2.65 -15.37
N GLU A 114 -12.26 2.75 -15.27
CA GLU A 114 -12.96 2.68 -13.99
C GLU A 114 -12.94 1.26 -13.39
N ALA A 115 -12.92 0.24 -14.24
CA ALA A 115 -12.67 -1.14 -13.80
C ALA A 115 -11.27 -1.31 -13.21
N LEU A 116 -10.25 -0.64 -13.80
CA LEU A 116 -8.89 -0.64 -13.26
C LEU A 116 -8.84 0.07 -11.90
N ARG A 117 -9.52 1.22 -11.77
CA ARG A 117 -9.63 1.95 -10.51
C ARG A 117 -10.22 1.08 -9.39
N SER A 118 -11.32 0.39 -9.69
CA SER A 118 -12.00 -0.48 -8.73
C SER A 118 -11.11 -1.65 -8.31
N ALA A 119 -10.39 -2.26 -9.25
CA ALA A 119 -9.43 -3.32 -8.97
C ALA A 119 -8.23 -2.83 -8.12
N ALA A 120 -7.72 -1.64 -8.42
CA ALA A 120 -6.64 -1.00 -7.68
C ALA A 120 -7.07 -0.65 -6.24
N GLU A 121 -8.27 -0.11 -6.05
CA GLU A 121 -8.85 0.18 -4.73
C GLU A 121 -9.02 -1.10 -3.90
N ALA A 122 -9.54 -2.17 -4.52
CA ALA A 122 -9.69 -3.46 -3.86
C ALA A 122 -8.34 -4.04 -3.42
N LEU A 123 -7.32 -3.93 -4.27
CA LEU A 123 -5.95 -4.37 -3.94
C LEU A 123 -5.39 -3.58 -2.75
N LEU A 124 -5.42 -2.23 -2.81
CA LEU A 124 -4.92 -1.38 -1.72
C LEU A 124 -5.69 -1.60 -0.41
N SER A 125 -7.00 -1.84 -0.49
CA SER A 125 -7.83 -2.14 0.68
C SER A 125 -7.46 -3.49 1.30
N ARG A 126 -7.19 -4.51 0.48
CA ARG A 126 -6.77 -5.84 0.94
C ARG A 126 -5.43 -5.79 1.70
N PHE A 127 -4.50 -4.93 1.27
CA PHE A 127 -3.23 -4.70 1.96
C PHE A 127 -3.33 -3.71 3.14
N GLY A 128 -4.53 -3.21 3.46
CA GLY A 128 -4.74 -2.27 4.56
C GLY A 128 -4.08 -0.92 4.32
N LEU A 129 -3.86 -0.54 3.06
CA LEU A 129 -3.24 0.73 2.67
C LEU A 129 -4.27 1.82 2.43
N VAL A 130 -5.50 1.43 2.08
CA VAL A 130 -6.61 2.34 1.81
C VAL A 130 -7.88 1.79 2.48
N ARG A 131 -8.78 2.69 2.89
CA ARG A 131 -10.15 2.36 3.28
C ARG A 131 -11.06 3.58 3.07
N ARG A 132 -12.37 3.38 3.00
CA ARG A 132 -13.34 4.49 3.01
C ARG A 132 -13.69 4.86 4.45
N SER A 133 -13.75 6.16 4.75
CA SER A 133 -14.28 6.66 6.02
C SER A 133 -15.81 6.60 6.03
N GLU A 134 -16.40 6.73 7.22
CA GLU A 134 -17.85 6.89 7.39
C GLU A 134 -18.40 8.14 6.69
N THR A 135 -17.56 9.16 6.51
CA THR A 135 -17.89 10.42 5.82
C THR A 135 -17.78 10.31 4.29
N GLY A 136 -17.37 9.16 3.76
CA GLY A 136 -17.17 8.94 2.33
C GLY A 136 -15.85 9.45 1.78
N ALA A 137 -14.96 9.99 2.63
CA ALA A 137 -13.59 10.32 2.26
C ALA A 137 -12.75 9.04 2.09
N MET A 138 -11.67 9.14 1.32
CA MET A 138 -10.70 8.06 1.18
C MET A 138 -9.64 8.22 2.26
N GLN A 139 -9.41 7.19 3.08
CA GLN A 139 -8.34 7.16 4.06
C GLN A 139 -7.16 6.38 3.52
N ILE A 140 -5.97 6.99 3.54
CA ILE A 140 -4.71 6.36 3.14
C ILE A 140 -3.83 6.12 4.37
N HIS A 141 -3.14 4.99 4.40
CA HIS A 141 -2.19 4.65 5.46
C HIS A 141 -0.79 5.22 5.15
N ALA A 142 -0.07 5.69 6.17
CA ALA A 142 1.26 6.29 6.06
C ALA A 142 2.30 5.36 5.38
N ALA A 143 2.11 4.04 5.50
CA ALA A 143 2.98 3.05 4.85
C ALA A 143 2.92 3.14 3.31
N LEU A 144 1.87 3.71 2.73
CA LEU A 144 1.73 3.88 1.28
C LEU A 144 2.85 4.75 0.69
N ALA A 145 3.40 5.68 1.47
CA ALA A 145 4.53 6.52 1.06
C ALA A 145 5.81 5.72 0.72
N ARG A 146 5.95 4.49 1.24
CA ARG A 146 7.09 3.61 0.96
C ARG A 146 7.05 3.01 -0.44
N PHE A 147 5.88 2.99 -1.06
CA PHE A 147 5.66 2.40 -2.38
C PHE A 147 5.54 3.46 -3.47
N ARG A 148 5.94 4.72 -3.19
CA ARG A 148 6.08 5.75 -4.22
C ARG A 148 7.02 5.21 -5.32
N PRO A 149 6.55 5.07 -6.56
CA PRO A 149 7.40 4.58 -7.63
C PRO A 149 8.48 5.63 -7.93
N ASP A 150 9.74 5.19 -8.02
CA ASP A 150 10.76 5.98 -8.69
C ASP A 150 10.35 6.11 -10.16
N GLU A 151 10.19 7.34 -10.66
CA GLU A 151 9.78 7.59 -12.05
C GLU A 151 10.71 6.91 -13.06
N GLU A 152 11.96 6.65 -12.68
CA GLU A 152 13.00 5.97 -13.46
C GLU A 152 12.84 4.43 -13.51
N ASN A 153 12.07 3.84 -12.59
CA ASN A 153 11.86 2.39 -12.45
C ASN A 153 10.42 1.95 -12.76
N ILE A 154 9.61 2.79 -13.39
CA ILE A 154 8.25 2.41 -13.84
C ILE A 154 8.37 1.41 -14.99
N VAL A 155 8.31 0.11 -14.67
CA VAL A 155 8.14 -0.95 -15.68
C VAL A 155 6.78 -0.75 -16.37
N PRO A 156 6.70 -0.68 -17.71
CA PRO A 156 5.46 -0.37 -18.40
C PRO A 156 4.37 -1.43 -18.14
N PRO A 157 3.11 -1.04 -17.91
CA PRO A 157 2.00 -1.95 -17.58
C PRO A 157 1.68 -3.03 -18.63
N ALA A 158 2.16 -2.87 -19.85
CA ALA A 158 2.02 -3.85 -20.92
C ALA A 158 3.17 -4.87 -20.98
N ALA A 159 4.28 -4.68 -20.24
CA ALA A 159 5.47 -5.52 -20.37
C ALA A 159 5.54 -6.69 -19.37
N VAL A 160 4.63 -6.77 -18.41
CA VAL A 160 4.49 -7.96 -17.55
C VAL A 160 3.49 -8.89 -18.24
N GLN A 161 3.95 -9.56 -19.30
CA GLN A 161 3.26 -10.74 -19.84
C GLN A 161 3.37 -11.88 -18.80
N ASP A 162 2.32 -12.70 -18.73
CA ASP A 162 2.13 -13.84 -17.84
C ASP A 162 3.28 -14.87 -17.86
N ASP A 163 4.38 -14.61 -17.17
CA ASP A 163 5.44 -15.61 -16.94
C ASP A 163 5.27 -16.39 -15.62
N PHE A 164 4.11 -16.32 -14.97
CA PHE A 164 3.86 -17.07 -13.71
C PHE A 164 3.22 -18.46 -13.91
N PHE A 165 2.83 -18.84 -15.13
CA PHE A 165 2.35 -20.20 -15.45
C PHE A 165 3.29 -20.91 -16.41
N GLY A 166 4.36 -21.53 -15.90
CA GLY A 166 5.26 -22.32 -16.74
C GLY A 166 6.40 -23.01 -16.00
N GLY A 167 6.09 -23.97 -15.12
CA GLY A 167 7.15 -24.73 -14.44
C GLY A 167 6.71 -25.89 -13.55
N LEU A 168 5.62 -26.60 -13.90
CA LEU A 168 5.32 -27.93 -13.34
C LEU A 168 4.74 -28.81 -14.45
N THR A 169 5.65 -29.41 -15.21
CA THR A 169 5.45 -30.71 -15.87
C THR A 169 6.71 -31.52 -15.63
#